data_AF-X0ZX75-F1
#
_entry.id   AF-X0ZX75-F1
#
_cell.length_a   1.000
_cell.length_b   1.000
_cell.length_c   1.000
_cell.angle_alpha   90.00
_cell.angle_beta   90.00
_cell.angle_gamma   90.00
#
_symmetry.space_group_name_H-M   'P 1'
#
loop_
_entity.id
_entity.type
_entity.pdbx_description
1 polymer ?
#
loop_
_entity_poly.entity_id
_entity_poly.type
_entity_poly.pdbx_seq_one_letter_code
_entity_poly.pdbx_strand_id
1 'polypeptide(L)'
;MKKKNDIFRTEVEVEPSKYMINHKTPVMFLGSCFADNIGAMLVEKKFPVCINPFGVIYNPMSVKQSLDILINKKKFQKQDLYKYNNQWISFYHLSGFFPFVHPC
;
A
#
# COMPACT_ATOMS: atom_id res chain seq x y z
N MET A 1 -28.85 -38.16 -20.56
CA MET A 1 -28.93 -37.50 -19.23
C MET A 1 -27.95 -36.32 -19.23
N LYS A 2 -28.43 -35.07 -19.25
CA LYS A 2 -27.56 -33.90 -19.17
C LYS A 2 -27.16 -33.70 -17.70
N LYS A 3 -25.86 -33.77 -17.40
CA LYS A 3 -25.34 -33.43 -16.06
C LYS A 3 -25.65 -31.96 -15.80
N LYS A 4 -26.35 -31.70 -14.69
CA LYS A 4 -26.57 -30.36 -14.15
C LYS A 4 -25.22 -29.88 -13.61
N ASN A 5 -24.68 -28.79 -14.15
CA ASN A 5 -23.53 -28.11 -13.55
C ASN A 5 -24.02 -27.42 -12.28
N ASP A 6 -23.88 -28.06 -11.13
CA ASP A 6 -24.05 -27.41 -9.82
C ASP A 6 -22.78 -26.60 -9.53
N ILE A 7 -22.78 -25.35 -9.97
CA ILE A 7 -21.70 -24.42 -9.69
C ILE A 7 -21.96 -23.83 -8.30
N PHE A 8 -21.15 -24.20 -7.30
CA PHE A 8 -21.26 -23.72 -5.91
C PHE A 8 -20.79 -22.26 -5.73
N ARG A 9 -20.32 -21.62 -6.80
CA ARG A 9 -19.76 -20.26 -6.78
C ARG A 9 -20.18 -19.51 -8.02
N THR A 10 -20.21 -18.18 -7.92
CA THR A 10 -20.38 -17.32 -9.09
C THR A 10 -19.10 -17.35 -9.91
N GLU A 11 -19.17 -17.86 -11.14
CA GLU A 11 -18.11 -17.67 -12.13
C GLU A 11 -18.21 -16.24 -12.66
N VAL A 12 -17.10 -15.52 -12.57
CA VAL A 12 -17.00 -14.16 -13.10
C VAL A 12 -15.99 -14.19 -14.24
N GLU A 13 -16.46 -13.99 -15.46
CA GLU A 13 -15.59 -13.77 -16.62
C GLU A 13 -15.08 -12.34 -16.57
N VAL A 14 -13.76 -12.17 -16.52
CA VAL A 14 -13.11 -10.87 -16.44
C VAL A 14 -12.21 -10.69 -17.66
N GLU A 15 -12.51 -9.68 -18.46
CA GLU A 15 -11.66 -9.29 -19.59
C GLU A 15 -10.29 -8.80 -19.08
N PRO A 16 -9.19 -9.10 -19.80
CA PRO A 16 -7.87 -8.60 -19.44
C PRO A 16 -7.83 -7.07 -19.33
N SER A 17 -7.16 -6.57 -18.29
CA SER A 17 -6.93 -5.13 -18.14
C SER A 17 -6.12 -4.58 -19.32
N LYS A 18 -6.52 -3.41 -19.83
CA LYS A 18 -5.72 -2.66 -20.81
C LYS A 18 -4.37 -2.19 -20.22
N TYR A 19 -4.28 -2.10 -18.90
CA TYR A 19 -3.10 -1.67 -18.17
C TYR A 19 -2.45 -2.88 -17.48
N MET A 20 -1.48 -3.45 -18.17
CA MET A 20 -0.69 -4.57 -17.65
C MET A 20 0.51 -4.05 -16.86
N ILE A 21 0.79 -4.70 -15.73
CA ILE A 21 1.96 -4.41 -14.90
C ILE A 21 3.11 -5.31 -15.37
N ASN A 22 4.27 -4.72 -15.63
CA ASN A 22 5.51 -5.44 -15.94
C ASN A 22 6.65 -4.92 -15.05
N HIS A 23 7.86 -5.48 -15.21
CA HIS A 23 9.02 -5.10 -14.39
C HIS A 23 9.50 -3.64 -14.54
N LYS A 24 8.95 -2.87 -15.48
CA LYS A 24 9.20 -1.45 -15.66
C LYS A 24 8.06 -0.57 -15.12
N THR A 25 6.95 -1.14 -14.70
CA THR A 25 5.77 -0.41 -14.22
C THR A 25 5.91 -0.13 -12.73
N PRO A 26 6.06 1.13 -12.28
CA PRO A 26 6.06 1.46 -10.85
C PRO A 26 4.70 1.17 -10.23
N VAL A 27 4.70 0.52 -9.07
CA VAL A 27 3.47 0.18 -8.33
C VAL A 27 3.57 0.69 -6.90
N MET A 28 2.49 1.27 -6.39
CA MET A 28 2.37 1.65 -4.99
C MET A 28 1.31 0.79 -4.31
N PHE A 29 1.67 0.21 -3.17
CA PHE A 29 0.73 -0.46 -2.27
C PHE A 29 0.43 0.46 -1.09
N LEU A 30 -0.86 0.69 -0.84
CA LEU A 30 -1.38 1.43 0.31
C LEU A 30 -2.51 0.60 0.91
N GLY A 31 -2.39 0.24 2.19
CA GLY A 31 -3.40 -0.60 2.82
C GLY A 31 -2.97 -1.21 4.15
N SER A 32 -3.76 -2.21 4.56
CA SER A 32 -3.46 -3.05 5.72
C SER A 32 -2.15 -3.84 5.54
N CYS A 33 -1.81 -4.68 6.51
CA CYS A 33 -0.69 -5.63 6.40
C CYS A 33 -0.80 -6.58 5.19
N PHE A 34 -2.01 -6.75 4.62
CA PHE A 34 -2.17 -7.45 3.36
C PHE A 34 -1.41 -6.75 2.22
N ALA A 35 -1.53 -5.43 2.11
CA ALA A 35 -0.84 -4.64 1.10
C ALA A 35 0.69 -4.72 1.26
N ASP A 36 1.18 -4.77 2.50
CA ASP A 36 2.61 -4.99 2.78
C ASP A 36 3.09 -6.33 2.23
N ASN A 37 2.40 -7.42 2.58
CA ASN A 37 2.81 -8.76 2.19
C ASN A 37 2.79 -8.95 0.67
N ILE A 38 1.73 -8.47 -0.01
CA ILE A 38 1.67 -8.53 -1.48
C ILE A 38 2.77 -7.68 -2.10
N GLY A 39 2.97 -6.46 -1.61
CA GLY A 39 4.05 -5.59 -2.08
C GLY A 39 5.42 -6.26 -1.93
N ALA A 40 5.70 -6.89 -0.79
CA ALA A 40 6.95 -7.57 -0.51
C ALA A 40 7.22 -8.71 -1.49
N MET A 41 6.20 -9.50 -1.83
CA MET A 41 6.32 -10.54 -2.87
C MET A 41 6.71 -9.97 -4.24
N LEU A 42 6.21 -8.78 -4.60
CA LEU A 42 6.58 -8.11 -5.86
C LEU A 42 8.00 -7.52 -5.78
N VAL A 43 8.42 -6.99 -4.63
CA VAL A 43 9.80 -6.54 -4.40
C VAL A 43 10.79 -7.70 -4.55
N GLU A 44 10.49 -8.88 -3.98
CA GLU A 44 11.29 -10.10 -4.14
C GLU A 44 11.43 -10.48 -5.63
N LYS A 45 10.35 -10.32 -6.39
CA LYS A 45 10.30 -10.52 -7.85
C LYS A 45 10.87 -9.33 -8.65
N LYS A 46 11.56 -8.38 -8.01
CA LYS A 46 12.26 -7.25 -8.65
C LYS A 46 11.34 -6.28 -9.41
N PHE A 47 10.08 -6.16 -9.01
CA PHE A 47 9.24 -5.06 -9.48
C PHE A 47 9.62 -3.75 -8.76
N PRO A 48 9.48 -2.59 -9.41
CA PRO A 48 9.68 -1.29 -8.79
C PRO A 48 8.45 -0.96 -7.93
N VAL A 49 8.50 -1.29 -6.65
CA VAL A 49 7.36 -1.20 -5.73
C VAL A 49 7.65 -0.28 -4.54
N CYS A 50 6.73 0.65 -4.29
CA CYS A 50 6.66 1.47 -3.10
C CYS A 50 5.56 0.92 -2.18
N ILE A 51 5.89 0.56 -0.95
CA ILE A 51 4.96 -0.12 -0.03
C ILE A 51 4.71 0.77 1.18
N ASN A 52 3.45 1.08 1.44
CA ASN A 52 2.96 1.77 2.63
C ASN A 52 3.92 2.88 3.13
N PRO A 53 4.11 3.96 2.34
CA PRO A 53 5.09 5.00 2.64
C PRO A 53 4.91 5.70 4.00
N PHE A 54 3.73 5.57 4.61
CA PHE A 54 3.41 6.10 5.94
C PHE A 54 3.16 5.00 7.00
N GLY A 55 3.49 3.76 6.67
CA GLY A 55 3.12 2.57 7.43
C GLY A 55 1.73 2.03 7.08
N VAL A 56 1.36 0.93 7.74
CA VAL A 56 0.10 0.21 7.52
C VAL A 56 -1.09 1.12 7.86
N ILE A 57 -1.93 1.38 6.86
CA ILE A 57 -3.13 2.22 6.98
C ILE A 57 -4.29 1.59 6.22
N TYR A 58 -5.46 1.44 6.84
CA TYR A 58 -6.59 0.78 6.18
C TYR A 58 -7.90 1.58 6.23
N ASN A 59 -8.01 2.57 7.13
CA ASN A 59 -9.18 3.41 7.15
C ASN A 59 -9.13 4.41 5.96
N PRO A 60 -10.24 4.66 5.25
CA PRO A 60 -10.23 5.49 4.04
C PRO A 60 -9.72 6.91 4.25
N MET A 61 -9.96 7.51 5.41
CA MET A 61 -9.51 8.88 5.71
C MET A 61 -8.00 8.97 5.79
N SER A 62 -7.34 8.01 6.46
CA SER A 62 -5.87 7.96 6.49
C SER A 62 -5.28 7.68 5.12
N VAL A 63 -5.88 6.79 4.31
CA VAL A 63 -5.42 6.54 2.93
C VAL A 63 -5.50 7.82 2.10
N LYS A 64 -6.61 8.54 2.18
CA LYS A 64 -6.79 9.84 1.52
C LYS A 64 -5.75 10.86 1.97
N GLN A 65 -5.50 10.97 3.27
CA GLN A 65 -4.49 11.87 3.83
C GLN A 65 -3.07 11.53 3.35
N SER A 66 -2.72 10.24 3.29
CA SER A 66 -1.43 9.79 2.75
C SER A 66 -1.27 10.14 1.28
N LEU A 67 -2.31 9.91 0.46
CA LEU A 67 -2.31 10.30 -0.94
C LEU A 67 -2.16 11.82 -1.11
N ASP A 68 -2.89 12.61 -0.32
CA ASP A 68 -2.79 14.08 -0.35
C ASP A 68 -1.36 14.54 -0.04
N ILE A 69 -0.69 13.94 0.96
CA ILE A 69 0.69 14.29 1.33
C ILE A 69 1.66 14.00 0.17
N LEU A 70 1.51 12.85 -0.50
CA LEU A 70 2.37 12.44 -1.61
C LEU A 70 2.15 13.31 -2.85
N ILE A 71 0.89 13.51 -3.25
CA ILE A 71 0.50 14.30 -4.42
C ILE A 71 0.98 15.75 -4.25
N ASN A 72 0.75 16.34 -3.08
CA ASN A 72 1.16 17.72 -2.79
C ASN A 72 2.63 17.86 -2.39
N LYS A 73 3.39 16.75 -2.33
CA LYS A 73 4.80 16.72 -1.94
C LYS A 73 5.05 17.48 -0.63
N LYS A 74 4.16 17.31 0.36
CA LYS A 74 4.29 17.98 1.66
C LYS A 74 5.62 17.59 2.29
N LYS A 75 6.44 18.59 2.61
CA LYS A 75 7.67 18.40 3.38
C LYS A 75 7.33 18.45 4.87
N PHE A 76 7.74 17.43 5.61
CA PHE A 76 7.60 17.41 7.06
C PHE A 76 8.61 18.33 7.71
N GLN A 77 8.15 19.11 8.69
CA GLN A 77 8.96 20.02 9.48
C GLN A 77 8.96 19.59 10.96
N LYS A 78 9.81 20.23 11.76
CA LYS A 78 9.90 19.95 13.21
C LYS A 78 8.54 20.06 13.93
N GLN A 79 7.68 20.97 13.47
CA GLN A 79 6.32 21.16 14.00
C GLN A 79 5.35 20.00 13.71
N ASP A 80 5.65 19.15 12.72
CA ASP A 80 4.85 17.94 12.44
C ASP A 80 5.22 16.78 13.37
N LEU A 81 6.23 16.96 14.23
CA LEU A 81 6.70 15.97 15.19
C LEU A 81 6.33 16.39 16.61
N TYR A 82 5.78 15.45 17.37
CA TYR A 82 5.43 15.61 18.76
C TYR A 82 6.39 14.83 19.66
N LYS A 83 6.95 15.47 20.69
CA LYS A 83 7.83 14.80 21.65
C LYS A 83 7.01 14.36 22.87
N TYR A 84 7.02 13.06 23.17
CA TYR A 84 6.34 12.49 24.32
C TYR A 84 7.15 11.33 24.90
N ASN A 85 7.30 11.26 26.23
CA ASN A 85 8.09 10.21 26.91
C ASN A 85 9.47 9.98 26.29
N ASN A 86 10.15 11.07 25.92
CA ASN A 86 11.45 11.06 25.25
C ASN A 86 11.50 10.38 23.87
N GLN A 87 10.34 10.17 23.24
CA GLN A 87 10.17 9.68 21.88
C GLN A 87 9.62 10.78 20.97
N TRP A 88 9.93 10.71 19.68
CA TRP A 88 9.33 11.55 18.64
C TRP A 88 8.24 10.79 17.92
N ILE A 89 7.07 11.42 17.80
CA ILE A 89 5.86 10.85 17.21
C ILE A 89 5.45 11.73 16.03
N SER A 90 5.15 11.11 14.90
CA SER A 90 4.44 11.77 13.81
C SER A 90 3.04 11.18 13.72
N PHE A 91 2.00 12.01 13.78
CA PHE A 91 0.62 11.56 13.57
C PHE A 91 0.31 11.11 12.13
N TYR A 92 1.26 11.34 11.22
CA TYR A 92 1.18 10.94 9.82
C TYR A 92 1.85 9.60 9.53
N HIS A 93 2.60 9.03 10.48
CA HIS A 93 3.40 7.82 10.25
C HIS A 93 3.11 6.82 11.37
N LEU A 94 2.93 5.54 11.03
CA LEU A 94 2.81 4.50 12.05
C LEU A 94 4.10 4.43 12.88
N SER A 95 3.97 4.25 14.19
CA SER A 95 5.07 4.29 15.17
C SER A 95 6.18 3.25 14.95
N GLY A 96 5.93 2.25 14.09
CA GLY A 96 6.97 1.37 13.58
C GLY A 96 7.79 2.10 12.54
N PHE A 97 8.92 2.68 12.95
CA PHE A 97 9.95 3.11 12.00
C PHE A 97 10.48 1.85 11.31
N PHE A 98 9.99 1.54 10.11
CA PHE A 98 10.53 0.45 9.32
C PHE A 98 11.87 0.92 8.74
N PRO A 99 13.02 0.37 9.17
CA PRO A 99 14.32 0.72 8.59
C PRO A 99 14.40 0.37 7.09
N PHE A 100 13.46 -0.44 6.62
CA PHE A 100 13.12 -0.65 5.22
C PHE A 100 11.86 0.15 4.89
N VAL A 101 11.98 1.47 4.83
CA VAL A 101 11.13 2.23 3.91
C VAL A 101 11.50 1.65 2.55
N HIS A 102 10.69 0.71 2.04
CA HIS A 102 10.91 0.13 0.73
C HIS A 102 11.02 1.30 -0.24
N PRO A 103 12.14 1.47 -0.95
CA PRO A 103 12.44 2.72 -1.64
C PRO A 103 11.30 3.08 -2.58
N CYS A 104 10.56 4.10 -2.17
CA CYS A 104 9.99 5.10 -3.06
C CYS A 104 11.12 6.15 -3.23
#